data_AF-A0A2V2XH60-F1
#
_entry.id   AF-A0A2V2XH60-F1
#
_cell.length_a   1.000
_cell.length_b   1.000
_cell.length_c   1.000
_cell.angle_alpha   90.00
_cell.angle_beta   90.00
_cell.angle_gamma   90.00
#
_symmetry.space_group_name_H-M   'P 1'
#
loop_
_entity.id
_entity.type
_entity.pdbx_description
1 polymer ?
#
loop_
_entity_poly.entity_id
_entity_poly.type
_entity_poly.pdbx_seq_one_letter_code
_entity_poly.pdbx_strand_id
1 'polypeptide(L)'
;MTLCTKGMGISPDPHRRRMPWIVEKECVPGVVHSSKEKMVLDGARRVNVDCVNRASQVYSLEALWATVNKCKYNKCRGMNILIGFSGGIQCTQAMGLPRGLAGGDAR
;
A
#
# COMPACT_ATOMS: atom_id res chain seq x y z
N MET A 1 24.92 0.89 34.92
CA MET A 1 24.86 0.90 33.44
C MET A 1 23.73 -0.01 32.99
N THR A 2 22.91 0.39 32.02
CA THR A 2 21.81 -0.43 31.46
C THR A 2 22.06 -0.66 29.96
N LEU A 3 21.55 -1.78 29.42
CA LEU A 3 21.70 -2.09 27.99
C LEU A 3 21.05 -1.04 27.08
N CYS A 4 20.05 -0.32 27.59
CA CYS A 4 19.26 0.65 26.84
C CYS A 4 20.04 1.92 26.46
N THR A 5 21.20 2.20 27.08
CA THR A 5 22.00 3.39 26.73
C THR A 5 22.58 3.32 25.31
N LYS A 6 22.61 2.13 24.69
CA LYS A 6 23.00 1.91 23.29
C LYS A 6 21.87 2.14 22.29
N GLY A 7 20.64 2.39 22.73
CA GLY A 7 19.47 2.52 21.85
C GLY A 7 18.90 1.18 21.38
N MET A 8 17.87 1.24 20.53
CA MET A 8 17.17 0.05 20.00
C MET A 8 17.91 -0.61 18.82
N GLY A 9 18.68 0.17 18.05
CA GLY A 9 19.61 -0.30 17.03
C GLY A 9 21.03 0.15 17.39
N ILE A 10 22.00 -0.74 17.28
CA ILE A 10 23.41 -0.45 17.66
C ILE A 10 24.17 0.23 16.51
N SER A 11 23.77 -0.02 15.26
CA SER A 11 24.33 0.57 14.05
C SER A 11 23.23 0.63 12.97
N PRO A 12 23.28 1.61 12.05
CA PRO A 12 22.42 1.63 10.85
C PRO A 12 22.67 0.42 9.93
N ASP A 13 23.90 -0.11 9.96
CA ASP A 13 24.27 -1.29 9.18
C ASP A 13 23.61 -2.57 9.71
N PRO A 14 23.30 -3.54 8.83
CA PRO A 14 22.78 -4.82 9.26
C PRO A 14 23.77 -5.51 10.20
N HIS A 15 23.33 -5.77 11.43
CA HIS A 15 24.16 -6.42 12.45
C HIS A 15 24.68 -7.81 12.04
N ARG A 16 24.02 -8.48 11.09
CA ARG A 16 24.47 -9.75 10.50
C ARG A 16 24.59 -9.62 8.99
N ARG A 17 25.75 -10.00 8.43
CA ARG A 17 26.03 -9.98 6.97
C ARG A 17 24.98 -10.73 6.13
N ARG A 18 24.37 -11.80 6.66
CA ARG A 18 23.36 -12.61 5.97
C ARG A 18 21.92 -12.11 6.17
N MET A 19 21.71 -10.95 6.79
CA MET A 19 20.38 -10.37 7.05
C MET A 19 20.28 -8.93 6.49
N PRO A 20 20.38 -8.75 5.16
CA PRO A 20 20.36 -7.42 4.55
C PRO A 20 19.03 -6.67 4.76
N TRP A 21 17.93 -7.37 5.07
CA TRP A 21 16.63 -6.75 5.31
C TRP A 21 16.52 -5.98 6.64
N ILE A 22 17.45 -6.20 7.59
CA ILE A 22 17.49 -5.56 8.93
C ILE A 22 18.20 -4.20 8.91
N VAL A 23 18.73 -3.77 7.76
CA VAL A 23 19.27 -2.41 7.60
C VAL A 23 18.27 -1.37 8.12
N GLU A 24 18.76 -0.38 8.86
CA GLU A 24 17.93 0.67 9.41
C GLU A 24 17.33 1.53 8.28
N LYS A 25 16.02 1.77 8.36
CA LYS A 25 15.25 2.51 7.36
C LYS A 25 13.94 2.99 7.96
N GLU A 26 13.40 4.06 7.40
CA GLU A 26 12.09 4.56 7.80
C GLU A 26 11.03 3.49 7.47
N CYS A 27 10.36 2.98 8.50
CA CYS A 27 9.27 2.01 8.35
C CYS A 27 7.94 2.74 8.29
N VAL A 28 7.11 2.37 7.31
CA VAL A 28 5.72 2.85 7.20
C VAL A 28 4.82 1.97 8.08
N PRO A 29 3.83 2.52 8.80
CA PRO A 29 2.89 1.75 9.62
C PRO A 29 1.96 0.89 8.75
N GLY A 30 2.48 -0.23 8.26
CA GLY A 30 1.86 -1.08 7.25
C GLY A 30 0.53 -1.69 7.68
N VAL A 31 0.35 -2.00 8.97
CA VAL A 31 -0.92 -2.52 9.50
C VAL A 31 -2.06 -1.53 9.29
N VAL A 32 -1.78 -0.25 9.56
CA VAL A 32 -2.73 0.85 9.40
C VAL A 32 -2.96 1.08 7.91
N HIS A 33 -1.92 1.26 7.09
CA HIS A 33 -2.12 1.57 5.67
C HIS A 33 -2.66 0.41 4.83
N SER A 34 -2.38 -0.84 5.20
CA SER A 34 -2.82 -2.03 4.44
C SER A 34 -4.23 -2.47 4.82
N SER A 35 -4.70 -2.15 6.04
CA SER A 35 -6.05 -2.50 6.48
C SER A 35 -7.08 -1.56 5.87
N LYS A 36 -7.74 -1.99 4.80
CA LYS A 36 -8.81 -1.19 4.16
C LYS A 36 -10.16 -1.43 4.83
N GLU A 37 -10.95 -0.37 4.96
CA GLU A 37 -12.28 -0.39 5.55
C GLU A 37 -13.25 -1.22 4.71
N LYS A 38 -13.75 -2.33 5.26
CA LYS A 38 -14.61 -3.26 4.51
C LYS A 38 -16.08 -2.85 4.45
N MET A 39 -16.53 -1.97 5.34
CA MET A 39 -17.95 -1.54 5.45
C MET A 39 -18.47 -0.92 4.15
N VAL A 40 -17.59 -0.27 3.37
CA VAL A 40 -17.92 0.29 2.05
C VAL A 40 -18.32 -0.78 1.02
N LEU A 41 -18.03 -2.05 1.29
CA LEU A 41 -18.39 -3.18 0.43
C LEU A 41 -19.71 -3.84 0.84
N ASP A 42 -20.31 -3.45 1.97
CA ASP A 42 -21.55 -4.05 2.43
C ASP A 42 -22.69 -3.82 1.42
N GLY A 43 -23.50 -4.86 1.20
CA GLY A 43 -24.58 -4.84 0.21
C GLY A 43 -24.14 -4.93 -1.26
N ALA A 44 -22.83 -4.90 -1.57
CA ALA A 44 -22.34 -5.06 -2.94
C ALA A 44 -22.10 -6.53 -3.28
N ARG A 45 -22.83 -7.05 -4.28
CA ARG A 45 -22.59 -8.40 -4.81
C ARG A 45 -21.32 -8.42 -5.65
N ARG A 46 -20.26 -9.05 -5.13
CA ARG A 46 -18.97 -9.22 -5.81
C ARG A 46 -18.85 -10.63 -6.39
N VAL A 47 -18.31 -10.71 -7.60
CA VAL A 47 -18.03 -11.97 -8.29
C VAL A 47 -16.52 -12.19 -8.29
N ASN A 48 -16.09 -13.43 -8.08
CA ASN A 48 -14.67 -13.77 -8.18
C ASN A 48 -14.20 -13.67 -9.64
N VAL A 49 -12.93 -13.34 -9.86
CA VAL A 49 -12.34 -13.19 -11.20
C VAL A 49 -12.44 -14.48 -12.02
N ASP A 50 -12.38 -15.64 -11.36
CA ASP A 50 -12.45 -16.95 -12.01
C ASP A 50 -13.88 -17.39 -12.37
N CYS A 51 -14.90 -16.72 -11.83
CA CYS A 51 -16.31 -17.07 -12.01
C CYS A 51 -16.90 -16.48 -13.31
N VAL A 52 -16.42 -16.96 -14.46
CA VAL A 52 -16.86 -16.48 -15.80
C VAL A 52 -18.12 -17.19 -16.34
N ASN A 53 -18.66 -18.16 -15.60
CA ASN A 53 -19.86 -18.89 -16.03
C ASN A 53 -21.10 -17.99 -16.02
N ARG A 54 -22.08 -18.30 -16.88
CA ARG A 54 -23.32 -17.52 -17.00
C ARG A 54 -24.12 -17.43 -15.70
N ALA A 55 -24.12 -18.49 -14.89
CA ALA A 55 -24.85 -18.53 -13.63
C ALA A 55 -24.27 -17.59 -12.55
N SER A 56 -23.00 -17.21 -12.67
CA SER A 56 -22.32 -16.28 -11.76
C SER A 56 -22.42 -14.82 -12.20
N GLN A 57 -22.92 -14.57 -13.41
CA GLN A 57 -23.09 -13.20 -13.90
C GLN A 57 -24.16 -12.47 -13.08
N VAL A 58 -23.94 -11.17 -12.93
CA VAL A 58 -24.78 -10.28 -12.12
C VAL A 58 -25.33 -9.19 -13.03
N TYR A 59 -26.49 -8.64 -12.67
CA TYR A 59 -27.10 -7.56 -13.41
C TYR A 59 -26.12 -6.38 -13.58
N SER A 60 -26.08 -5.79 -14.77
CA SER A 60 -25.06 -4.78 -15.14
C SER A 60 -25.03 -3.59 -14.18
N LEU A 61 -26.19 -3.16 -13.67
CA LEU A 61 -26.24 -2.08 -12.68
C LEU A 61 -25.62 -2.50 -11.35
N GLU A 62 -25.91 -3.70 -10.85
CA GLU A 62 -25.29 -4.23 -9.64
C GLU A 62 -23.77 -4.39 -9.80
N ALA A 63 -23.30 -4.82 -10.98
CA ALA A 63 -21.88 -4.90 -11.29
C ALA A 63 -21.21 -3.52 -11.30
N LEU A 64 -21.89 -2.49 -11.80
CA LEU A 64 -21.41 -1.11 -11.75
C LEU A 64 -21.30 -0.60 -10.31
N TRP A 65 -22.33 -0.82 -9.49
CA TRP A 65 -22.33 -0.46 -8.07
C TRP A 65 -21.20 -1.16 -7.30
N ALA A 66 -21.01 -2.46 -7.52
CA ALA A 66 -19.90 -3.21 -6.92
C ALA A 66 -18.52 -2.66 -7.35
N THR A 67 -18.40 -2.21 -8.60
CA THR A 67 -17.18 -1.59 -9.12
C THR A 67 -16.90 -0.24 -8.47
N VAL A 68 -17.92 0.61 -8.31
CA VAL A 68 -17.81 1.90 -7.62
C VAL A 68 -17.43 1.70 -6.15
N ASN A 69 -18.06 0.77 -5.45
CA ASN A 69 -17.73 0.46 -4.05
C ASN A 69 -16.31 -0.09 -3.91
N LYS A 70 -15.85 -0.91 -4.87
CA LYS A 70 -14.46 -1.38 -4.93
C LYS A 70 -13.46 -0.24 -5.17
N CYS A 71 -13.82 0.76 -5.99
CA CYS A 71 -13.01 1.96 -6.18
C CYS A 71 -12.90 2.79 -4.90
N LYS A 72 -14.02 3.01 -4.20
CA LYS A 72 -14.04 3.68 -2.89
C LYS A 72 -13.19 2.94 -1.87
N TYR A 73 -13.40 1.63 -1.71
CA TYR A 73 -12.60 0.73 -0.85
C TYR A 73 -11.09 0.87 -1.08
N ASN A 74 -10.66 0.98 -2.35
CA ASN A 74 -9.25 1.13 -2.69
C ASN A 74 -8.66 2.50 -2.38
N LYS A 75 -9.50 3.53 -2.22
CA LYS A 75 -9.10 4.92 -1.95
C LYS A 75 -9.35 5.35 -0.50
N CYS A 76 -10.06 4.56 0.32
CA CYS A 76 -10.48 4.92 1.69
C CYS A 76 -9.34 5.37 2.62
N ARG A 77 -8.15 4.77 2.54
CA ARG A 77 -7.01 5.08 3.42
C ARG A 77 -5.93 5.97 2.80
N GLY A 78 -6.22 6.54 1.63
CA GLY A 78 -5.28 7.34 0.87
C GLY A 78 -5.06 6.81 -0.54
N MET A 79 -4.34 7.59 -1.34
CA MET A 79 -4.02 7.26 -2.72
C MET A 79 -2.69 6.51 -2.77
N ASN A 80 -2.68 5.31 -3.33
CA ASN A 80 -1.41 4.65 -3.59
C ASN A 80 -0.72 5.31 -4.81
N ILE A 81 0.60 5.18 -4.89
CA ILE A 81 1.42 5.82 -5.91
C ILE A 81 0.98 5.41 -7.33
N LEU A 82 0.66 4.13 -7.54
CA LEU A 82 0.24 3.59 -8.84
C LEU A 82 -1.11 4.15 -9.31
N ILE A 83 -2.09 4.32 -8.41
CA ILE A 83 -3.40 4.91 -8.70
C ILE A 83 -3.21 6.39 -9.04
N GLY A 84 -2.34 7.10 -8.31
CA GLY A 84 -1.99 8.49 -8.61
C GLY A 84 -1.46 8.65 -10.04
N PHE A 85 -0.53 7.79 -10.46
CA PHE A 85 0.01 7.80 -11.83
C PHE A 85 -1.06 7.49 -12.89
N SER A 86 -1.92 6.50 -12.66
CA SER A 86 -3.00 6.16 -13.61
C SER A 86 -4.07 7.25 -13.76
N GLY A 87 -4.18 8.16 -12.80
CA GLY A 87 -5.19 9.22 -12.74
C GLY A 87 -4.79 10.53 -13.41
N GLY A 88 -3.67 10.59 -14.14
CA GLY A 88 -3.23 11.77 -14.87
C GLY A 88 -2.02 12.51 -14.27
N ILE A 89 -1.35 11.95 -13.24
CA ILE A 89 0.01 12.39 -12.90
C ILE A 89 0.92 11.88 -14.03
N GLN A 90 1.37 12.79 -14.90
CA GLN A 90 2.34 12.46 -15.95
C GLN A 90 3.60 11.90 -15.30
N CYS A 91 4.03 10.70 -15.75
CA CYS A 91 5.27 10.07 -15.34
C CYS A 91 6.48 10.85 -15.88
N THR A 92 6.71 12.07 -15.42
CA THR A 92 8.00 12.71 -15.55
C THR A 92 8.86 12.22 -14.40
N GLN A 93 10.09 11.81 -14.69
CA GLN A 93 11.05 11.20 -13.76
C GLN A 93 11.39 12.08 -12.53
N ALA A 94 10.85 13.30 -12.45
CA ALA A 94 11.17 14.33 -11.47
C ALA A 94 9.95 14.85 -10.68
N MET A 95 8.86 14.08 -10.56
CA MET A 95 7.80 14.44 -9.61
C MET A 95 8.24 14.03 -8.21
N GLY A 96 8.71 15.00 -7.42
CA GLY A 96 9.02 14.83 -6.01
C GLY A 96 7.76 14.43 -5.23
N LEU A 97 7.55 13.13 -5.06
CA LEU A 97 6.49 12.57 -4.23
C LEU A 97 6.84 12.86 -2.76
N PRO A 98 6.05 13.65 -2.01
CA PRO A 98 6.39 13.97 -0.65
C PRO A 98 6.20 12.76 0.29
N ARG A 99 7.25 12.55 1.10
CA ARG A 99 7.58 11.50 2.10
C ARG A 99 8.03 10.12 1.59
N GLY A 100 9.32 9.86 1.87
CA GLY A 100 10.06 8.61 1.60
C GLY A 100 11.40 8.79 0.86
N LEU A 101 12.14 9.91 1.02
CA LEU A 101 13.46 10.13 0.43
C LEU A 101 14.50 9.19 1.07
N ALA A 102 14.50 7.94 0.62
CA ALA A 102 15.64 7.04 0.72
C ALA A 102 16.78 7.63 -0.12
N GLY A 103 17.88 7.97 0.54
CA GLY A 103 19.08 8.46 -0.12
C GLY A 103 20.01 9.13 0.88
N GLY A 104 20.70 8.31 1.69
CA GLY A 104 21.89 8.77 2.37
C GLY A 104 22.90 9.22 1.32
N ASP A 105 23.36 10.47 1.44
CA ASP A 105 24.48 11.00 0.69
C ASP A 105 25.74 10.28 1.18
N ALA A 106 26.36 9.51 0.29
CA ALA A 106 27.68 8.95 0.52
C ALA A 106 28.71 10.00 0.11
N ARG A 107 29.24 10.73 1.10
CA ARG A 107 30.54 11.39 1.04
C ARG A 107 31.33 11.03 2.29
#